data_AF-A0A8H6HE25-F1
#
_entry.id   AF-A0A8H6HE25-F1
#
_cell.length_a   1.000
_cell.length_b   1.000
_cell.length_c   1.000
_cell.angle_alpha   90.00
_cell.angle_beta   90.00
_cell.angle_gamma   90.00
#
_symmetry.space_group_name_H-M   'P 1'
#
loop_
_entity.id
_entity.type
_entity.pdbx_description
1 polymer ?
#
loop_
_entity_poly.entity_id
_entity_poly.type
_entity_poly.pdbx_seq_one_letter_code
_entity_poly.pdbx_strand_id
1 'polypeptide(L)'
;MDHILRTPSLFKEFGSVNREECKIRWHTGHISDWMSQVYALQEKIMVAVSLSYGEPARGTELTTHVLRNYPGGSIRNVFSSFNTLFLRGSYNKTSFFTGKDRVIARAPLPSISLLFIYFLAYVRPLFSEFQLL
;
A
#
# COMPACT_ATOMS: atom_id res chain seq x y z
N MET A 1 5.83 -14.47 -3.19
CA MET A 1 5.36 -15.88 -3.13
C MET A 1 6.50 -16.89 -3.17
N ASP A 2 7.45 -16.78 -4.10
CA ASP A 2 8.60 -17.71 -4.24
C ASP A 2 9.38 -17.93 -2.92
N HIS A 3 9.62 -16.87 -2.15
CA HIS A 3 10.27 -16.98 -0.84
C HIS A 3 9.50 -17.86 0.17
N ILE A 4 8.16 -17.82 0.16
CA ILE A 4 7.34 -18.68 1.02
C ILE A 4 7.50 -20.14 0.62
N LEU A 5 7.52 -20.43 -0.69
CA LEU A 5 7.65 -21.79 -1.20
C LEU A 5 9.03 -22.40 -0.91
N ARG A 6 10.08 -21.58 -0.93
CA ARG A 6 11.47 -22.02 -0.69
C ARG A 6 11.84 -22.14 0.78
N THR A 7 11.11 -21.47 1.67
CA THR A 7 11.38 -21.48 3.11
C THR A 7 10.42 -22.46 3.80
N PRO A 8 10.89 -23.63 4.29
CA PRO A 8 10.00 -24.68 4.79
C PRO A 8 9.12 -24.25 5.97
N SER A 9 9.61 -23.37 6.84
CA SER A 9 8.83 -22.83 7.97
C SER A 9 7.65 -21.98 7.49
N LEU A 10 7.89 -21.06 6.54
CA LEU A 10 6.86 -20.22 5.95
C LEU A 10 5.89 -21.04 5.10
N PHE A 11 6.38 -22.01 4.34
CA PHE A 11 5.50 -22.86 3.56
C PHE A 11 4.54 -23.61 4.47
N LYS A 12 5.02 -24.21 5.56
CA LYS A 12 4.19 -24.91 6.56
C LYS A 12 3.12 -24.01 7.18
N GLU A 13 3.42 -22.73 7.35
CA GLU A 13 2.50 -21.73 7.90
C GLU A 13 1.38 -21.39 6.91
N PHE A 14 1.73 -21.08 5.66
CA PHE A 14 0.77 -20.59 4.67
C PHE A 14 0.15 -21.67 3.78
N GLY A 15 0.72 -22.87 3.71
CA GLY A 15 0.20 -23.92 2.85
C GLY A 15 0.72 -25.32 3.16
N SER A 16 0.23 -26.27 2.37
CA SER A 16 0.61 -27.67 2.42
C SER A 16 0.48 -28.28 1.03
N VAL A 17 1.14 -29.41 0.81
CA VAL A 17 0.97 -30.18 -0.45
C VAL A 17 -0.15 -31.18 -0.24
N ASN A 18 -1.20 -31.10 -1.05
CA ASN A 18 -2.17 -32.17 -1.18
C ASN A 18 -1.54 -33.30 -2.02
N ARG A 19 -1.24 -34.44 -1.39
CA ARG A 19 -0.59 -35.58 -2.04
C ARG A 19 -1.48 -36.31 -3.04
N GLU A 20 -2.80 -36.18 -2.94
CA GLU A 20 -3.75 -36.84 -3.83
C GLU A 20 -3.87 -36.11 -5.17
N GLU A 21 -3.84 -34.77 -5.13
CA GLU A 21 -3.98 -33.93 -6.32
C GLU A 21 -2.64 -33.39 -6.86
N CYS A 22 -1.54 -33.63 -6.14
CA CYS A 22 -0.23 -33.02 -6.40
C CYS A 22 -0.28 -31.48 -6.51
N LYS A 23 -1.18 -30.84 -5.75
CA LYS A 23 -1.40 -29.39 -5.75
C LYS A 23 -1.08 -28.77 -4.39
N ILE A 24 -0.73 -27.50 -4.41
CA ILE A 24 -0.56 -26.71 -3.19
C ILE A 24 -1.96 -26.34 -2.67
N ARG A 25 -2.21 -26.68 -1.41
CA ARG A 25 -3.37 -26.24 -0.64
C ARG A 25 -2.96 -25.09 0.26
N TRP A 26 -3.50 -23.90 0.00
CA TRP A 26 -3.27 -22.72 0.82
C TRP A 26 -4.13 -22.75 2.09
N HIS A 27 -3.56 -22.35 3.22
CA HIS A 27 -4.26 -22.22 4.50
C HIS A 27 -5.04 -20.90 4.53
N THR A 28 -6.23 -20.89 3.93
CA THR A 28 -7.04 -19.66 3.75
C THR A 28 -7.36 -18.93 5.05
N GLY A 29 -7.59 -19.65 6.15
CA GLY A 29 -7.80 -19.03 7.47
C GLY A 29 -6.59 -18.22 7.93
N HIS A 30 -5.40 -18.82 7.90
CA HIS A 30 -4.15 -18.15 8.30
C HIS A 30 -3.80 -16.98 7.38
N ILE A 31 -4.04 -17.14 6.08
CA ILE A 31 -3.87 -16.07 5.09
C ILE A 31 -4.82 -14.91 5.39
N SER A 32 -6.09 -15.20 5.66
CA SER A 32 -7.10 -14.19 6.01
C SER A 32 -6.73 -13.42 7.28
N ASP A 33 -6.26 -14.10 8.32
CA ASP A 33 -5.81 -13.47 9.56
C ASP A 33 -4.61 -12.56 9.32
N TRP A 34 -3.61 -13.04 8.57
CA TRP A 34 -2.45 -12.23 8.19
C TRP A 34 -2.86 -11.01 7.35
N MET A 35 -3.74 -11.19 6.37
CA MET A 35 -4.25 -10.09 5.55
C MET A 35 -5.00 -9.06 6.39
N SER A 36 -5.78 -9.49 7.37
CA SER A 36 -6.48 -8.58 8.30
C SER A 36 -5.49 -7.74 9.12
N GLN A 37 -4.39 -8.33 9.58
CA GLN A 37 -3.33 -7.60 10.28
C GLN A 37 -2.63 -6.60 9.35
N VAL A 38 -2.35 -6.98 8.11
CA VAL A 38 -1.76 -6.09 7.10
C VAL A 38 -2.68 -4.91 6.78
N TYR A 39 -3.99 -5.16 6.69
CA TYR A 39 -4.98 -4.10 6.48
C TYR A 39 -4.98 -3.11 7.66
N ALA A 40 -5.01 -3.61 8.90
CA ALA A 40 -4.94 -2.77 10.09
C ALA A 40 -3.62 -1.98 10.17
N LEU A 41 -2.50 -2.57 9.74
CA LEU A 41 -1.22 -1.86 9.61
C LEU A 41 -1.30 -0.74 8.57
N GLN A 42 -1.89 -1.02 7.40
CA GLN A 42 -2.08 -0.02 6.34
C GLN A 42 -2.86 1.18 6.86
N GLU A 43 -3.98 0.96 7.56
CA GLU A 43 -4.78 2.04 8.15
C GLU A 43 -3.96 2.89 9.12
N LYS A 44 -3.19 2.26 10.02
CA LYS A 44 -2.33 2.97 10.98
C LYS A 44 -1.27 3.83 10.28
N ILE A 45 -0.61 3.31 9.24
CA ILE A 45 0.40 4.10 8.53
C ILE A 45 -0.27 5.25 7.77
N MET A 46 -1.43 5.03 7.14
CA MET A 46 -2.16 6.11 6.47
C MET A 46 -2.58 7.22 7.43
N VAL A 47 -3.03 6.87 8.63
CA VAL A 47 -3.32 7.86 9.69
C VAL A 47 -2.05 8.61 10.09
N ALA A 48 -0.93 7.91 10.32
CA ALA A 48 0.34 8.54 10.68
C ALA A 48 0.86 9.50 9.59
N VAL A 49 0.70 9.12 8.32
CA VAL A 49 0.99 10.01 7.18
C VAL A 49 0.10 11.25 7.26
N SER A 50 -1.21 11.10 7.43
CA SER A 50 -2.16 12.23 7.51
C SER A 50 -1.85 13.22 8.64
N LEU A 51 -1.43 12.72 9.81
CA LEU A 51 -1.08 13.55 10.96
C LEU A 51 0.25 14.28 10.79
N SER A 52 1.11 13.84 9.86
CA SER A 52 2.51 14.30 9.81
C SER A 52 2.85 15.28 8.69
N TYR A 53 2.01 15.43 7.64
CA TYR A 53 2.29 16.39 6.55
C TYR A 53 1.57 17.75 6.70
N GLY A 54 0.88 17.99 7.84
CA GLY A 54 0.52 19.33 8.31
C GLY A 54 -0.81 19.94 7.85
N GLU A 55 -1.66 19.22 7.11
CA GLU A 55 -3.04 19.63 6.83
C GLU A 55 -3.98 18.43 6.94
N PRO A 56 -5.18 18.56 7.54
CA PRO A 56 -6.18 17.52 7.43
C PRO A 56 -6.51 17.34 5.95
N ALA A 57 -6.06 16.25 5.33
CA ALA A 57 -6.65 15.86 4.05
C ALA A 57 -8.15 15.77 4.27
N ARG A 58 -8.94 16.25 3.31
CA ARG A 58 -10.33 15.79 3.27
C ARG A 58 -10.27 14.27 3.22
N GLY A 59 -11.00 13.55 4.06
CA GLY A 59 -10.89 12.09 4.13
C GLY A 59 -10.96 11.42 2.75
N THR A 60 -11.76 11.99 1.84
CA THR A 60 -11.88 11.58 0.43
C THR A 60 -10.60 11.77 -0.40
N GLU A 61 -9.76 12.76 -0.10
CA GLU A 61 -8.44 12.96 -0.75
C GLU A 61 -7.45 11.88 -0.33
N LEU A 62 -7.48 11.41 0.93
CA LEU A 62 -6.60 10.35 1.40
C LEU A 62 -6.99 8.98 0.80
N THR A 63 -8.29 8.66 0.79
CA THR A 63 -8.82 7.38 0.29
C THR A 63 -8.67 7.20 -1.23
N THR A 64 -8.52 8.29 -1.97
CA THR A 64 -8.39 8.26 -3.44
C THR A 64 -6.94 8.27 -3.92
N HIS A 65 -5.95 8.25 -3.02
CA HIS A 65 -4.56 8.03 -3.41
C HIS A 65 -4.39 6.58 -3.89
N VAL A 66 -3.94 6.44 -5.13
CA VAL A 66 -3.65 5.12 -5.68
C VAL A 66 -2.30 4.65 -5.13
N LEU A 67 -2.26 3.46 -4.55
CA LEU A 67 -1.03 2.81 -4.08
C LEU A 67 -0.32 2.03 -5.21
N ARG A 68 -0.93 1.99 -6.40
CA ARG A 68 -0.44 1.33 -7.60
C ARG A 68 -0.33 2.36 -8.72
N ASN A 69 0.69 2.21 -9.56
CA ASN A 69 0.81 3.03 -10.76
C ASN A 69 -0.39 2.81 -11.67
N TYR A 70 -1.04 3.92 -12.07
CA TYR A 70 -2.11 3.91 -13.06
C TYR A 70 -1.57 4.41 -14.41
N PRO A 71 -1.77 3.67 -15.52
CA PRO A 71 -1.35 4.11 -16.85
C PRO A 71 -2.08 5.42 -17.23
N GLY A 72 -1.31 6.46 -17.56
CA GLY A 72 -1.85 7.81 -17.81
C GLY A 72 -1.75 8.77 -16.61
N GLY A 73 -1.29 8.29 -15.45
CA GLY A 73 -1.15 9.09 -14.24
C GLY A 73 -2.48 9.30 -13.51
N SER A 74 -2.40 9.55 -12.21
CA SER A 74 -3.54 9.94 -11.40
C SER A 74 -3.33 11.35 -10.86
N ILE A 75 -4.42 12.11 -10.75
CA ILE A 75 -4.48 13.41 -10.05
C ILE A 75 -3.97 13.26 -8.61
N ARG A 76 -4.13 12.05 -8.03
CA ARG A 76 -3.69 11.65 -6.69
C ARG A 76 -2.82 10.40 -6.76
N ASN A 77 -1.53 10.54 -6.46
CA ASN A 77 -0.59 9.42 -6.50
C ASN A 77 0.50 9.58 -5.43
N VAL A 78 1.12 8.46 -5.09
CA VAL A 78 2.25 8.39 -4.17
C VAL A 78 3.55 8.39 -4.97
N PHE A 79 4.49 9.24 -4.58
CA PHE A 79 5.84 9.27 -5.13
C PHE A 79 6.85 9.03 -4.02
N SER A 80 8.01 8.47 -4.36
CA SER A 80 9.16 8.41 -3.46
C SER A 80 10.37 9.04 -4.13
N SER A 81 11.15 9.82 -3.38
CA SER A 81 12.43 10.38 -3.81
C SER A 81 13.34 10.53 -2.60
N PHE A 82 14.60 10.11 -2.70
CA PHE A 82 15.58 10.13 -1.61
C PHE A 82 15.01 9.61 -0.27
N ASN A 83 14.36 8.44 -0.30
CA ASN A 83 13.71 7.81 0.86
C ASN A 83 12.59 8.65 1.52
N THR A 84 12.13 9.70 0.86
CA THR A 84 11.03 10.55 1.30
C THR A 84 9.79 10.25 0.48
N LEU A 85 8.68 10.10 1.16
CA LEU A 85 7.38 9.91 0.55
C LEU A 85 6.80 11.27 0.18
N PHE A 86 6.17 11.36 -0.98
CA PHE A 86 5.40 12.51 -1.40
C PHE A 86 4.00 12.06 -1.78
N LEU A 87 3.00 12.56 -1.04
CA LEU A 87 1.61 12.51 -1.46
C LEU A 87 1.39 13.66 -2.44
N ARG A 88 1.12 13.32 -3.70
CA ARG A 88 0.82 14.30 -4.74
C ARG A 88 -0.68 14.41 -4.90
N GLY A 89 -1.23 15.58 -4.61
CA GLY A 89 -2.58 15.98 -5.02
C GLY A 89 -2.51 17.06 -6.10
N SER A 90 -3.35 16.96 -7.14
CA SER A 90 -3.40 17.96 -8.22
C SER A 90 -4.70 18.76 -8.27
N TYR A 91 -5.58 18.66 -7.27
CA TYR A 91 -6.85 19.41 -7.24
C TYR A 91 -6.82 20.57 -6.23
N ASN A 92 -6.85 21.79 -6.75
CA ASN A 92 -7.16 23.01 -6.00
C ASN A 92 -8.56 23.49 -6.42
N LYS A 93 -9.40 24.00 -5.50
CA LYS A 93 -10.73 24.58 -5.80
C LYS A 93 -10.69 25.69 -6.88
N THR A 94 -9.55 26.36 -7.04
CA THR A 94 -9.33 27.39 -8.07
C THR A 94 -8.94 26.82 -9.43
N SER A 95 -8.62 25.51 -9.55
CA SER A 95 -8.26 24.88 -10.83
C SER A 95 -9.45 24.85 -11.79
N PHE A 96 -10.68 24.71 -11.27
CA PHE A 96 -11.92 24.84 -12.06
C PHE A 96 -12.11 26.25 -12.64
N PHE A 97 -11.68 27.29 -11.91
CA PHE A 97 -11.82 28.69 -12.34
C PHE A 97 -10.66 29.17 -13.23
N THR A 98 -9.46 28.60 -13.09
CA THR A 98 -8.25 29.10 -13.75
C THR A 98 -7.71 28.18 -14.85
N GLY A 99 -8.25 26.96 -14.97
CA GLY A 99 -7.79 25.94 -15.92
C GLY A 99 -6.35 25.47 -15.69
N LYS A 100 -5.73 25.84 -14.55
CA LYS A 100 -4.35 25.51 -14.21
C LYS A 100 -4.30 24.67 -12.94
N ASP A 101 -4.00 23.39 -13.10
CA ASP A 101 -3.71 22.52 -11.96
C ASP A 101 -2.36 22.89 -11.35
N ARG A 102 -2.34 23.14 -10.04
CA ARG A 102 -1.09 23.25 -9.27
C ARG A 102 -0.84 21.94 -8.55
N VAL A 103 0.35 21.39 -8.77
CA VAL A 103 0.82 20.21 -8.04
C VAL A 103 1.12 20.61 -6.60
N ILE A 104 0.48 19.93 -5.66
CA ILE A 104 0.78 20.03 -4.24
C ILE A 104 1.44 18.72 -3.82
N ALA A 105 2.73 18.79 -3.49
CA ALA A 105 3.48 17.68 -2.92
C ALA A 105 3.55 17.86 -1.41
N ARG A 106 3.06 16.87 -0.66
CA ARG A 106 3.10 16.83 0.79
C ARG A 106 4.01 15.70 1.23
N ALA A 107 4.99 16.00 2.07
CA ALA A 107 5.89 15.01 2.65
C ALA A 107 5.52 14.80 4.12
N PRO A 108 5.28 13.55 4.57
CA PRO A 108 5.17 13.24 5.99
C PRO A 108 6.56 13.27 6.64
N LEU A 109 6.60 13.08 7.96
CA LEU A 109 7.86 12.95 8.69
C LEU A 109 8.76 11.88 8.05
N PRO A 110 10.09 12.05 8.03
CA PRO A 110 11.00 11.12 7.37
C PRO A 110 10.88 9.66 7.83
N SER A 111 10.67 9.44 9.14
CA SER A 111 10.46 8.10 9.71
C SER A 111 9.19 7.42 9.19
N ILE A 112 8.11 8.18 9.04
CA ILE A 112 6.84 7.69 8.49
C ILE A 112 6.96 7.44 6.99
N SER A 113 7.70 8.30 6.27
CA SER A 113 8.03 8.08 4.86
C SER A 113 8.70 6.73 4.63
N LEU A 114 9.75 6.44 5.41
CA LEU A 114 10.47 5.16 5.34
C LEU A 114 9.57 3.97 5.66
N LEU A 115 8.76 4.07 6.73
CA LEU A 115 7.84 3.00 7.12
C LEU A 115 6.84 2.68 5.98
N PHE A 116 6.30 3.72 5.34
CA PHE A 116 5.37 3.53 4.22
C PHE A 116 6.06 2.94 2.99
N ILE A 117 7.30 3.35 2.69
CA ILE A 117 8.10 2.78 1.60
C ILE A 117 8.35 1.29 1.86
N TYR A 118 8.74 0.90 3.08
CA TYR A 118 8.93 -0.51 3.44
C TYR A 118 7.64 -1.31 3.36
N PHE A 119 6.52 -0.74 3.80
CA PHE A 119 5.22 -1.37 3.65
C PHE A 119 4.90 -1.63 2.16
N LEU A 120 5.09 -0.63 1.29
CA LEU A 120 4.85 -0.77 -0.15
C LEU A 120 5.80 -1.76 -0.82
N ALA A 121 7.06 -1.81 -0.40
CA ALA A 121 8.08 -2.66 -1.02
C ALA A 121 8.00 -4.13 -0.58
N TYR A 122 7.73 -4.39 0.70
CA TYR A 122 7.87 -5.73 1.27
C TYR A 122 6.54 -6.39 1.65
N VAL A 123 5.57 -5.63 2.13
CA VAL A 123 4.31 -6.18 2.68
C VAL A 123 3.22 -6.19 1.60
N ARG A 124 3.03 -5.06 0.94
CA ARG A 124 1.96 -4.85 -0.04
C ARG A 124 2.00 -5.83 -1.24
N PRO A 125 3.16 -6.23 -1.80
CA PRO A 125 3.17 -7.18 -2.91
C PRO A 125 2.61 -8.54 -2.50
N LEU A 126 3.02 -9.07 -1.34
CA LEU A 126 2.51 -10.35 -0.85
C LEU A 126 1.01 -10.29 -0.56
N PHE A 127 0.52 -9.20 0.04
CA PHE A 127 -0.92 -8.99 0.22
C PHE A 127 -1.68 -9.01 -1.10
N SER A 128 -1.12 -8.40 -2.15
CA SER A 128 -1.75 -8.37 -3.48
C SER A 128 -1.80 -9.75 -4.13
N GLU A 129 -0.76 -10.58 -3.96
CA GLU A 129 -0.75 -11.98 -4.41
C GLU A 129 -1.81 -12.83 -3.71
N PHE A 130 -1.97 -12.66 -2.39
CA PHE A 130 -2.99 -13.38 -1.64
C PHE A 130 -4.43 -12.96 -1.95
N GLN A 131 -4.65 -11.77 -2.52
CA GLN A 131 -5.96 -11.36 -3.04
C GLN A 131 -6.38 -12.15 -4.31
N LEU A 132 -5.45 -12.86 -4.95
CA LEU A 132 -5.70 -13.65 -6.16
C LEU A 132 -5.97 -15.13 -5.86
N LEU A 133 -5.79 -15.56 -4.60
CA LEU A 133 -6.05 -16.92 -4.12
C LEU A 133 -7.53 -17.12 -3.78
#